data_AF-A0A3M0WFV7-F1
#
_entry.id   AF-A0A3M0WFV7-F1
#
_cell.length_a   1.000
_cell.length_b   1.000
_cell.length_c   1.000
_cell.angle_alpha   90.00
_cell.angle_beta   90.00
_cell.angle_gamma   90.00
#
_symmetry.space_group_name_H-M   'P 1'
#
loop_
_entity.id
_entity.type
_entity.pdbx_description
1 polymer ?
#
loop_
_entity_poly.entity_id
_entity_poly.type
_entity_poly.pdbx_seq_one_letter_code
_entity_poly.pdbx_strand_id
1 'polypeptide(L)'
;MFKIIILCFKNKLKRGIELKFGYILKEGALKKESNYIIATEDKVNSPKDLMKSKWAIYDSKTKERLTDFFDWIAPQGLVKGQSLYFRATKNKKEAIFSLGKQETPWFRKIRDRGVLTGESNFYWAKEKAHYVLYDIKNGEKLTPNFKSSVIAGALIGDTDNLIVGSFGKEIFFIYDIKKKKVVSKEFDEDKLIEILKNGSLKQALEELKI
;
A
#
# COMPACT_ATOMS: atom_id res chain seq x y z
N MET A 1 -5.42 6.95 -13.95
CA MET A 1 -5.44 5.50 -14.24
C MET A 1 -3.99 5.06 -14.37
N PHE A 2 -3.39 4.43 -13.34
CA PHE A 2 -1.99 4.01 -13.40
C PHE A 2 -1.88 2.80 -14.31
N LYS A 3 -1.11 2.90 -15.40
CA LYS A 3 -0.66 1.75 -16.18
C LYS A 3 0.36 1.00 -15.33
N ILE A 4 -0.09 0.03 -14.54
CA ILE A 4 0.82 -0.99 -13.98
C ILE A 4 1.25 -1.84 -15.17
N ILE A 5 2.50 -1.72 -15.58
CA ILE A 5 3.11 -2.66 -16.52
C ILE A 5 3.30 -3.96 -15.75
N ILE A 6 2.34 -4.86 -15.88
CA ILE A 6 2.40 -6.19 -15.28
C ILE A 6 3.43 -7.00 -16.09
N LEU A 7 4.64 -7.15 -15.54
CA LEU A 7 5.65 -8.06 -16.08
C LEU A 7 5.38 -9.46 -15.52
N CYS A 8 4.66 -10.27 -16.31
CA CYS A 8 4.46 -11.69 -16.03
C CYS A 8 5.32 -12.56 -16.94
N PHE A 9 5.77 -13.69 -16.42
CA PHE A 9 6.41 -14.74 -17.21
C PHE A 9 5.45 -15.91 -17.37
N LYS A 10 5.26 -16.35 -18.62
CA LYS A 10 4.63 -17.63 -18.92
C LYS A 10 5.68 -18.71 -18.68
N ASN A 11 5.45 -19.62 -17.74
CA ASN A 11 6.35 -20.77 -17.55
C ASN A 11 6.26 -21.67 -18.80
N LYS A 12 7.39 -21.90 -19.48
CA LYS A 12 7.49 -22.86 -20.60
C LYS A 12 8.10 -24.18 -20.10
N LEU A 13 7.55 -25.29 -20.58
CA LEU A 13 7.85 -26.67 -20.19
C LEU A 13 9.29 -27.11 -20.53
N LYS A 14 9.89 -27.90 -19.62
CA LYS A 14 10.66 -29.12 -19.98
C LYS A 14 9.75 -30.33 -19.65
N ARG A 15 9.75 -31.35 -20.51
CA ARG A 15 8.82 -32.50 -20.46
C ARG A 15 8.72 -33.12 -19.05
N GLY A 16 7.49 -33.29 -18.54
CA GLY A 16 7.18 -34.14 -17.38
C GLY A 16 6.73 -33.43 -16.09
N ILE A 17 6.77 -32.09 -16.00
CA ILE A 17 6.34 -31.36 -14.80
C ILE A 17 5.07 -30.58 -15.12
N GLU A 18 3.96 -30.95 -14.49
CA GLU A 18 2.70 -30.20 -14.56
C GLU A 18 2.88 -28.86 -13.83
N LEU A 19 2.74 -27.76 -14.56
CA LEU A 19 2.88 -26.42 -13.98
C LEU A 19 1.60 -26.08 -13.20
N LYS A 20 1.72 -25.95 -11.87
CA LYS A 20 0.64 -25.47 -11.01
C LYS A 20 0.12 -24.07 -11.37
N PHE A 21 0.95 -23.24 -12.01
CA PHE A 21 0.66 -21.83 -12.26
C PHE A 21 0.61 -21.49 -13.74
N GLY A 22 -0.40 -20.72 -14.14
CA GLY A 22 -0.46 -20.11 -15.47
C GLY A 22 0.55 -18.97 -15.62
N TYR A 23 0.58 -18.06 -14.64
CA TYR A 23 1.48 -16.90 -14.63
C TYR A 23 1.95 -16.54 -13.22
N ILE A 24 3.14 -15.93 -13.16
CA ILE A 24 3.79 -15.45 -11.94
C ILE A 24 4.22 -13.98 -12.15
N LEU A 25 4.01 -13.12 -11.16
CA LEU A 25 4.54 -11.75 -11.16
C LEU A 25 6.07 -11.75 -10.97
N LYS A 26 6.78 -10.90 -11.71
CA LYS A 26 8.24 -10.76 -11.61
C LYS A 26 8.69 -9.94 -10.38
N GLU A 27 8.29 -10.35 -9.19
CA GLU A 27 8.64 -9.72 -7.90
C GLU A 27 8.93 -10.82 -6.86
N GLY A 28 9.39 -10.44 -5.68
CA GLY A 28 9.59 -11.37 -4.57
C GLY A 28 10.71 -12.36 -4.82
N ALA A 29 10.41 -13.66 -4.73
CA ALA A 29 11.43 -14.71 -4.87
C ALA A 29 12.18 -14.65 -6.21
N LEU A 30 11.54 -14.23 -7.30
CA LEU A 30 12.19 -14.08 -8.61
C LEU A 30 13.23 -12.94 -8.64
N LYS A 31 13.15 -11.99 -7.71
CA LYS A 31 14.13 -10.92 -7.50
C LYS A 31 14.98 -11.11 -6.25
N LYS A 32 14.86 -12.26 -5.56
CA LYS A 32 15.51 -12.55 -4.27
C LYS A 32 15.13 -11.56 -3.14
N GLU A 33 13.91 -11.01 -3.20
CA GLU A 33 13.41 -10.05 -2.20
C GLU A 33 12.72 -10.76 -1.01
N SER A 34 12.16 -11.96 -1.24
CA SER A 34 11.52 -12.80 -0.21
C SER A 34 11.45 -14.25 -0.68
N ASN A 35 10.83 -15.13 0.12
CA ASN A 35 10.50 -16.51 -0.29
C ASN A 35 9.11 -16.63 -0.95
N TYR A 36 8.43 -15.52 -1.24
CA TYR A 36 7.06 -15.52 -1.72
C TYR A 36 6.96 -15.17 -3.21
N ILE A 37 5.95 -15.72 -3.87
CA ILE A 37 5.56 -15.34 -5.23
C ILE A 37 4.05 -15.02 -5.27
N ILE A 38 3.67 -14.08 -6.14
CA ILE A 38 2.26 -13.86 -6.52
C ILE A 38 2.03 -14.59 -7.84
N ALA A 39 1.06 -15.50 -7.86
CA ALA A 39 0.76 -16.30 -9.03
C ALA A 39 -0.75 -16.50 -9.21
N THR A 40 -1.13 -16.87 -10.43
CA THR A 40 -2.47 -17.33 -10.77
C THR A 40 -2.41 -18.79 -11.24
N GLU A 41 -3.39 -19.58 -10.83
CA GLU A 41 -3.62 -20.94 -11.32
C GLU A 41 -4.43 -20.93 -12.63
N ASP A 42 -4.99 -19.78 -13.02
CA ASP A 42 -5.81 -19.65 -14.22
C ASP A 42 -4.96 -19.87 -15.48
N LYS A 43 -5.45 -20.72 -16.39
CA LYS A 43 -4.89 -20.87 -17.73
C LYS A 43 -5.39 -19.74 -18.61
N VAL A 44 -4.52 -18.77 -18.85
CA VAL A 44 -4.88 -17.55 -19.59
C VAL A 44 -4.35 -17.61 -21.02
N ASN A 45 -5.25 -17.41 -21.99
CA ASN A 45 -4.91 -17.48 -23.42
C ASN A 45 -4.24 -16.18 -23.92
N SER A 46 -4.52 -15.04 -23.29
CA SER A 46 -3.96 -13.75 -23.64
C SER A 46 -3.54 -12.94 -22.40
N PRO A 47 -2.52 -12.06 -22.49
CA PRO A 47 -2.15 -11.18 -21.38
C PRO A 47 -3.27 -10.22 -20.94
N LYS A 48 -4.22 -9.87 -21.83
CA LYS A 48 -5.33 -8.97 -21.48
C LYS A 48 -6.30 -9.62 -20.49
N ASP A 49 -6.42 -10.94 -20.53
CA ASP A 49 -7.31 -11.70 -19.65
C ASP A 49 -6.74 -11.89 -18.24
N LEU A 50 -5.45 -11.57 -18.02
CA LEU A 50 -4.85 -11.57 -16.67
C LEU A 50 -5.54 -10.62 -15.70
N MET A 51 -6.21 -9.58 -16.21
CA MET A 51 -7.01 -8.66 -15.40
C MET A 51 -8.28 -9.31 -14.82
N LYS A 52 -8.70 -10.46 -15.35
CA LYS A 52 -9.85 -11.24 -14.85
C LYS A 52 -9.40 -12.38 -13.95
N SER A 53 -8.12 -12.75 -13.99
CA SER A 53 -7.56 -13.84 -13.22
C SER A 53 -7.60 -13.57 -11.73
N LYS A 54 -7.65 -14.66 -10.95
CA LYS A 54 -7.47 -14.60 -9.51
C LYS A 54 -6.02 -14.87 -9.14
N TRP A 55 -5.55 -14.14 -8.14
CA TRP A 55 -4.16 -14.16 -7.68
C TRP A 55 -4.09 -14.57 -6.21
N ALA A 56 -3.06 -15.34 -5.87
CA ALA A 56 -2.75 -15.72 -4.49
C ALA A 56 -1.24 -15.63 -4.26
N ILE A 57 -0.83 -15.63 -2.99
CA ILE A 57 0.56 -15.74 -2.58
C ILE A 57 0.89 -17.21 -2.35
N TYR A 58 2.07 -17.62 -2.80
CA TYR A 58 2.59 -18.98 -2.64
C TYR A 58 3.99 -18.95 -2.04
N ASP A 59 4.33 -20.03 -1.32
CA ASP A 59 5.71 -20.31 -0.98
C ASP A 59 6.48 -20.69 -2.26
N SER A 60 7.61 -20.04 -2.48
CA SER A 60 8.39 -20.22 -3.70
C SER A 60 9.12 -21.57 -3.77
N LYS A 61 9.34 -22.25 -2.64
CA LYS A 61 10.02 -23.55 -2.56
C LYS A 61 9.00 -24.69 -2.64
N THR A 62 8.04 -24.73 -1.73
CA THR A 62 7.04 -25.82 -1.66
C THR A 62 5.94 -25.69 -2.71
N LYS A 63 5.76 -24.48 -3.28
CA LYS A 63 4.65 -24.14 -4.19
C LYS A 63 3.27 -24.24 -3.54
N GLU A 64 3.21 -24.29 -2.21
CA GLU A 64 1.96 -24.27 -1.46
C GLU A 64 1.34 -22.88 -1.47
N ARG A 65 -0.01 -22.85 -1.52
CA ARG A 65 -0.76 -21.61 -1.49
C ARG A 65 -0.87 -21.13 -0.04
N LEU A 66 -0.51 -19.89 0.22
CA LEU A 66 -0.49 -19.30 1.56
C LEU A 66 -1.68 -18.38 1.84
N THR A 67 -2.45 -18.03 0.80
CA THR A 67 -3.59 -17.12 0.91
C THR A 67 -4.79 -17.60 0.11
N ASP A 68 -5.95 -17.01 0.39
CA ASP A 68 -7.07 -17.05 -0.54
C ASP A 68 -6.74 -16.39 -1.89
N PHE A 69 -7.66 -16.58 -2.83
CA PHE A 69 -7.68 -15.91 -4.12
C PHE A 69 -8.28 -14.50 -4.02
N PHE A 70 -7.62 -13.56 -4.68
CA PHE A 70 -8.01 -12.16 -4.79
C PHE A 70 -8.07 -11.71 -6.25
N ASP A 71 -8.77 -10.61 -6.53
CA ASP A 71 -8.78 -10.01 -7.88
C ASP A 71 -7.39 -9.48 -8.23
N TRP A 72 -6.65 -9.01 -7.23
CA TRP A 72 -5.28 -8.54 -7.36
C TRP A 72 -4.58 -8.55 -6.02
N ILE A 73 -3.26 -8.73 -6.03
CA ILE A 73 -2.39 -8.58 -4.86
C ILE A 73 -1.28 -7.59 -5.24
N ALA A 74 -1.12 -6.55 -4.44
CA ALA A 74 -0.02 -5.61 -4.62
C ALA A 74 1.31 -6.30 -4.24
N PRO A 75 2.36 -6.19 -5.07
CA PRO A 75 3.67 -6.77 -4.72
C PRO A 75 4.30 -6.15 -3.46
N GLN A 76 4.04 -4.87 -3.20
CA GLN A 76 4.57 -4.17 -2.04
C GLN A 76 4.23 -4.89 -0.71
N GLY A 77 5.14 -4.79 0.24
CA GLY A 77 5.02 -5.46 1.54
C GLY A 77 5.59 -6.86 1.52
N LEU A 78 4.79 -7.85 1.93
CA LEU A 78 5.21 -9.21 2.21
C LEU A 78 6.02 -9.82 1.05
N VAL A 79 5.54 -9.68 -0.18
CA VAL A 79 6.15 -10.31 -1.35
C VAL A 79 7.49 -9.67 -1.68
N LYS A 80 7.64 -8.35 -1.50
CA LYS A 80 8.94 -7.67 -1.65
C LYS A 80 9.80 -7.67 -0.38
N GLY A 81 9.41 -8.39 0.67
CA GLY A 81 10.16 -8.47 1.92
C GLY A 81 10.22 -7.15 2.71
N GLN A 82 9.29 -6.22 2.45
CA GLN A 82 9.31 -4.87 3.04
C GLN A 82 8.59 -4.80 4.39
N SER A 83 7.59 -5.64 4.59
CA SER A 83 6.81 -5.73 5.82
C SER A 83 6.16 -7.11 5.93
N LEU A 84 5.52 -7.41 7.07
CA LEU A 84 4.73 -8.64 7.25
C LEU A 84 3.35 -8.57 6.58
N TYR A 85 3.01 -7.43 5.98
CA TYR A 85 1.68 -7.15 5.48
C TYR A 85 1.66 -7.15 3.96
N PHE A 86 0.52 -7.51 3.37
CA PHE A 86 0.25 -7.32 1.95
C PHE A 86 -1.12 -6.66 1.75
N ARG A 87 -1.28 -6.00 0.62
CA ARG A 87 -2.57 -5.42 0.21
C ARG A 87 -3.17 -6.26 -0.89
N ALA A 88 -4.43 -6.62 -0.74
CA ALA A 88 -5.18 -7.33 -1.75
C ALA A 88 -6.47 -6.60 -2.13
N THR A 89 -6.93 -6.84 -3.36
CA THR A 89 -8.16 -6.29 -3.92
C THR A 89 -9.19 -7.39 -4.10
N LYS A 90 -10.42 -7.14 -3.66
CA LYS A 90 -11.59 -7.99 -3.92
C LYS A 90 -12.81 -7.12 -4.14
N ASN A 91 -13.56 -7.35 -5.22
CA ASN A 91 -14.75 -6.60 -5.60
C ASN A 91 -14.50 -5.08 -5.65
N LYS A 92 -13.37 -4.67 -6.25
CA LYS A 92 -12.93 -3.26 -6.36
C LYS A 92 -12.68 -2.55 -5.01
N LYS A 93 -12.54 -3.30 -3.92
CA LYS A 93 -12.15 -2.80 -2.61
C LYS A 93 -10.80 -3.37 -2.20
N GLU A 94 -10.09 -2.66 -1.35
CA GLU A 94 -8.75 -3.01 -0.87
C GLU A 94 -8.77 -3.24 0.64
N ALA A 95 -8.01 -4.24 1.10
CA ALA A 95 -7.75 -4.49 2.52
C ALA A 95 -6.28 -4.91 2.72
N ILE A 96 -5.80 -4.74 3.95
CA ILE A 96 -4.46 -5.18 4.37
C ILE A 96 -4.59 -6.50 5.12
N PHE A 97 -3.66 -7.40 4.85
CA PHE A 97 -3.60 -8.74 5.38
C PHE A 97 -2.19 -9.02 5.91
N SER A 98 -2.11 -9.87 6.93
CA SER A 98 -0.92 -10.67 7.22
C SER A 98 -1.17 -12.10 6.70
N LEU A 99 -0.15 -12.97 6.74
CA LEU A 99 -0.36 -14.37 6.39
C LEU A 99 -1.40 -15.00 7.33
N GLY A 100 -2.50 -15.49 6.77
CA GLY A 100 -3.57 -16.16 7.51
C GLY A 100 -4.63 -15.23 8.14
N LYS A 101 -4.50 -13.90 8.03
CA LYS A 101 -5.46 -12.97 8.67
C LYS A 101 -5.69 -11.69 7.87
N GLN A 102 -6.95 -11.28 7.77
CA GLN A 102 -7.34 -9.93 7.35
C GLN A 102 -7.17 -8.95 8.52
N GLU A 103 -6.32 -7.95 8.37
CA GLU A 103 -6.00 -6.99 9.44
C GLU A 103 -6.92 -5.77 9.44
N THR A 104 -7.49 -5.44 8.27
CA THR A 104 -8.31 -4.23 8.12
C THR A 104 -9.65 -4.53 7.45
N PRO A 105 -10.69 -3.71 7.65
CA PRO A 105 -11.88 -3.73 6.82
C PRO A 105 -11.57 -3.49 5.32
N TRP A 106 -12.57 -3.72 4.48
CA TRP A 106 -12.49 -3.43 3.04
C TRP A 106 -12.77 -1.95 2.75
N PHE A 107 -11.77 -1.24 2.24
CA PHE A 107 -11.85 0.18 1.86
C PHE A 107 -11.97 0.37 0.35
N ARG A 108 -12.37 1.56 -0.10
CA ARG A 108 -12.38 1.86 -1.54
C ARG A 108 -10.97 1.86 -2.13
N LYS A 109 -9.99 2.28 -1.35
CA LYS A 109 -8.58 2.33 -1.71
C LYS A 109 -7.72 2.46 -0.46
N ILE A 110 -6.52 1.91 -0.49
CA ILE A 110 -5.46 2.04 0.50
C ILE A 110 -4.21 2.56 -0.22
N ARG A 111 -3.39 3.38 0.42
CA ARG A 111 -2.12 3.87 -0.17
C ARG A 111 -0.97 2.89 0.06
N ASP A 112 -0.02 2.93 -0.85
CA ASP A 112 1.04 1.92 -1.02
C ASP A 112 2.26 2.16 -0.10
N ARG A 113 2.13 2.99 0.94
CA ARG A 113 3.22 3.44 1.84
C ARG A 113 2.80 3.33 3.30
N GLY A 114 3.77 3.47 4.20
CA GLY A 114 3.60 3.26 5.63
C GLY A 114 3.69 1.79 5.98
N VAL A 115 2.60 1.22 6.49
CA VAL A 115 2.58 -0.18 6.98
C VAL A 115 3.00 -1.19 5.92
N LEU A 116 2.64 -0.99 4.65
CA LEU A 116 3.01 -1.90 3.57
C LEU A 116 4.50 -1.86 3.26
N THR A 117 5.17 -0.72 3.41
CA THR A 117 6.60 -0.56 3.15
C THR A 117 7.46 -0.73 4.40
N GLY A 118 6.86 -0.98 5.56
CA GLY A 118 7.57 -1.13 6.84
C GLY A 118 8.05 0.19 7.45
N GLU A 119 7.64 1.33 6.91
CA GLU A 119 8.11 2.66 7.33
C GLU A 119 7.42 3.16 8.61
N SER A 120 6.19 2.71 8.85
CA SER A 120 5.40 3.05 10.04
C SER A 120 4.32 2.01 10.27
N ASN A 121 3.56 2.16 11.37
CA ASN A 121 2.36 1.35 11.62
C ASN A 121 1.10 1.95 10.97
N PHE A 122 1.24 3.03 10.18
CA PHE A 122 0.11 3.81 9.70
C PHE A 122 -0.22 3.50 8.24
N TYR A 123 -1.49 3.68 7.89
CA TYR A 123 -1.93 3.61 6.50
C TYR A 123 -3.05 4.62 6.21
N TRP A 124 -3.02 5.16 4.99
CA TRP A 124 -4.14 5.94 4.46
C TRP A 124 -5.15 5.02 3.79
N ALA A 125 -6.40 5.11 4.22
CA ALA A 125 -7.53 4.47 3.56
C ALA A 125 -8.56 5.49 3.09
N LYS A 126 -9.20 5.18 1.95
CA LYS A 126 -10.24 6.00 1.34
C LYS A 126 -11.62 5.49 1.75
N GLU A 127 -12.34 6.33 2.49
CA GLU A 127 -13.75 6.14 2.82
C GLU A 127 -14.61 7.12 2.03
N LYS A 128 -15.52 6.60 1.21
CA LYS A 128 -16.35 7.39 0.29
C LYS A 128 -15.51 8.30 -0.62
N ALA A 129 -15.40 9.58 -0.26
CA ALA A 129 -14.66 10.62 -0.97
C ALA A 129 -13.43 11.16 -0.21
N HIS A 130 -13.20 10.72 1.03
CA HIS A 130 -12.18 11.25 1.92
C HIS A 130 -11.12 10.20 2.26
N TYR A 131 -9.96 10.67 2.70
CA TYR A 131 -8.88 9.86 3.23
C TYR A 131 -8.80 10.02 4.74
N VAL A 132 -8.50 8.92 5.41
CA VAL A 132 -8.33 8.83 6.85
C VAL A 132 -7.09 8.00 7.14
N LEU A 133 -6.29 8.45 8.11
CA LEU A 133 -5.12 7.74 8.60
C LEU A 133 -5.55 6.81 9.73
N TYR A 134 -5.08 5.57 9.67
CA TYR A 134 -5.33 4.56 10.70
C TYR A 134 -4.01 3.99 11.23
N ASP A 135 -4.03 3.49 12.46
CA ASP A 135 -3.00 2.60 13.00
C ASP A 135 -3.41 1.14 12.76
N ILE A 136 -2.54 0.36 12.11
CA ILE A 136 -2.78 -1.06 11.83
C ILE A 136 -2.88 -1.89 13.12
N LYS A 137 -2.22 -1.49 14.21
CA LYS A 137 -2.09 -2.31 15.42
C LYS A 137 -3.40 -2.43 16.19
N ASN A 138 -4.15 -1.33 16.27
CA ASN A 138 -5.38 -1.25 17.04
C ASN A 138 -6.61 -0.86 16.19
N GLY A 139 -6.43 -0.53 14.91
CA GLY A 139 -7.49 -0.07 14.03
C GLY A 139 -7.99 1.34 14.32
N GLU A 140 -7.29 2.11 15.17
CA GLU A 140 -7.71 3.46 15.55
C GLU A 140 -7.66 4.40 14.35
N LYS A 141 -8.74 5.18 14.19
CA LYS A 141 -8.79 6.35 13.31
C LYS A 141 -8.04 7.52 13.93
N LEU A 142 -6.95 7.95 13.30
CA LEU A 142 -6.03 8.97 13.83
C LEU A 142 -6.32 10.38 13.34
N THR A 143 -6.98 10.51 12.18
CA THR A 143 -7.27 11.82 11.57
C THR A 143 -8.76 12.00 11.29
N PRO A 144 -9.22 13.26 11.17
CA PRO A 144 -10.47 13.57 10.51
C PRO A 144 -10.50 13.09 9.05
N ASN A 145 -11.65 13.29 8.40
CA ASN A 145 -11.85 12.98 7.00
C ASN A 145 -11.19 14.05 6.12
N PHE A 146 -9.99 13.80 5.60
CA PHE A 146 -9.28 14.71 4.70
C PHE A 146 -9.69 14.51 3.24
N LYS A 147 -9.59 15.56 2.43
CA LYS A 147 -9.76 15.47 0.97
C LYS A 147 -8.56 14.83 0.28
N SER A 148 -7.35 15.05 0.82
CA SER A 148 -6.10 14.51 0.29
C SER A 148 -5.44 13.55 1.29
N SER A 149 -4.56 12.71 0.77
CA SER A 149 -3.67 11.83 1.54
C SER A 149 -2.24 12.14 1.09
N VAL A 150 -1.47 12.81 1.94
CA VAL A 150 -0.07 13.15 1.64
C VAL A 150 0.83 12.06 2.22
N ILE A 151 1.83 11.65 1.44
CA ILE A 151 2.83 10.65 1.83
C ILE A 151 4.00 11.39 2.48
N ALA A 152 3.83 11.77 3.74
CA ALA A 152 4.80 12.55 4.50
C ALA A 152 4.72 12.26 5.99
N GLY A 153 5.76 12.69 6.72
CA GLY A 153 5.76 12.66 8.17
C GLY A 153 5.66 11.26 8.74
N ALA A 154 4.76 11.10 9.71
CA ALA A 154 4.57 9.86 10.43
C ALA A 154 4.21 8.67 9.55
N LEU A 155 3.58 8.91 8.39
CA LEU A 155 3.32 7.82 7.47
C LEU A 155 4.62 7.16 6.96
N ILE A 156 5.67 7.94 6.71
CA ILE A 156 6.94 7.44 6.15
C ILE A 156 8.07 7.37 7.19
N GLY A 157 7.74 7.53 8.48
CA GLY A 157 8.71 7.45 9.57
C GLY A 157 9.59 8.70 9.77
N ASP A 158 9.30 9.83 9.11
CA ASP A 158 10.05 11.10 9.31
C ASP A 158 9.76 11.72 10.70
N THR A 159 8.54 11.53 11.22
CA THR A 159 8.17 12.01 12.56
C THR A 159 7.29 11.00 13.27
N ASP A 160 7.15 11.08 14.59
CA ASP A 160 6.29 10.13 15.32
C ASP A 160 4.81 10.45 15.21
N ASN A 161 4.46 11.71 14.91
CA ASN A 161 3.10 12.21 15.11
C ASN A 161 2.61 13.27 14.11
N LEU A 162 3.48 13.82 13.26
CA LEU A 162 3.09 14.88 12.33
C LEU A 162 2.74 14.29 10.98
N ILE A 163 1.62 14.73 10.42
CA ILE A 163 1.21 14.39 9.05
C ILE A 163 0.70 15.64 8.35
N VAL A 164 0.69 15.61 7.02
CA VAL A 164 0.09 16.68 6.22
C VAL A 164 -1.33 16.27 5.84
N GLY A 165 -2.29 17.16 6.13
CA GLY A 165 -3.69 17.02 5.77
C GLY A 165 -4.14 18.14 4.83
N SER A 166 -5.33 17.95 4.25
CA SER A 166 -6.06 19.00 3.53
C SER A 166 -7.56 18.75 3.62
N PHE A 167 -8.35 19.79 3.84
CA PHE A 167 -9.81 19.73 3.83
C PHE A 167 -10.43 20.19 2.49
N GLY A 168 -9.63 20.62 1.50
CA GLY A 168 -10.17 21.37 0.35
C GLY A 168 -9.21 21.57 -0.82
N LYS A 169 -9.49 22.62 -1.61
CA LYS A 169 -8.82 22.95 -2.88
C LYS A 169 -7.40 23.46 -2.64
N GLU A 170 -6.44 22.54 -2.49
CA GLU A 170 -5.01 22.84 -2.56
C GLU A 170 -4.44 23.64 -1.37
N ILE A 171 -5.19 23.69 -0.26
CA ILE A 171 -4.72 24.22 1.02
C ILE A 171 -4.34 23.06 1.93
N PHE A 172 -3.13 23.09 2.45
CA PHE A 172 -2.53 22.07 3.30
C PHE A 172 -2.24 22.61 4.69
N PHE A 173 -2.09 21.70 5.64
CA PHE A 173 -1.72 22.00 7.02
C PHE A 173 -0.99 20.81 7.66
N ILE A 174 -0.21 21.09 8.70
CA ILE A 174 0.39 20.07 9.55
C ILE A 174 -0.58 19.74 10.69
N TYR A 175 -0.88 18.45 10.82
CA TYR A 175 -1.74 17.90 11.87
C TYR A 175 -0.92 17.01 12.80
N ASP A 176 -1.12 17.20 14.11
CA ASP A 176 -0.50 16.38 15.14
C ASP A 176 -1.49 15.28 15.57
N ILE A 177 -1.19 14.03 15.23
CA ILE A 177 -2.08 12.89 15.51
C ILE A 177 -2.21 12.60 17.01
N LYS A 178 -1.20 12.93 17.82
CA LYS A 178 -1.24 12.74 19.28
C LYS A 178 -2.11 13.80 19.93
N LYS A 179 -1.97 15.06 19.50
CA LYS A 179 -2.78 16.18 20.02
C LYS A 179 -4.17 16.28 19.38
N LYS A 180 -4.41 15.50 18.32
CA LYS A 180 -5.63 15.50 17.50
C LYS A 180 -6.05 16.90 17.04
N LYS A 181 -5.08 17.72 16.60
CA LYS A 181 -5.32 19.10 16.13
C LYS A 181 -4.34 19.55 15.05
N VAL A 182 -4.76 20.56 14.28
CA VAL A 182 -3.89 21.32 13.39
C VAL A 182 -2.89 22.13 14.22
N VAL A 183 -1.61 22.11 13.83
CA VAL A 183 -0.51 22.75 14.58
C VAL A 183 0.29 23.75 13.74
N SER A 184 -0.03 23.91 12.46
CA SER A 184 0.55 24.94 11.59
C SER A 184 -0.51 25.88 11.04
N LYS A 185 -0.04 27.04 10.54
CA LYS A 185 -0.77 27.84 9.56
C LYS A 185 -0.98 27.02 8.28
N GLU A 186 -2.01 27.41 7.53
CA GLU A 186 -2.30 26.84 6.21
C GLU A 186 -1.22 27.24 5.20
N PHE A 187 -0.94 26.36 4.23
CA PHE A 187 0.04 26.59 3.17
C PHE A 187 -0.41 25.95 1.84
N ASP A 188 0.17 26.40 0.74
CA ASP A 188 -0.17 25.97 -0.62
C ASP A 188 0.67 24.78 -1.13
N GLU A 189 0.44 24.40 -2.39
CA GLU A 189 1.16 23.30 -3.03
C GLU A 189 2.66 23.58 -3.22
N ASP A 190 3.04 24.82 -3.51
CA ASP A 190 4.46 25.18 -3.70
C ASP A 190 5.24 24.98 -2.40
N LYS A 191 4.68 25.44 -1.27
CA LYS A 191 5.29 25.20 0.03
C LYS A 191 5.28 23.71 0.39
N LEU A 192 4.23 22.96 0.03
CA LEU A 192 4.23 21.51 0.22
C LEU A 192 5.38 20.84 -0.54
N ILE A 193 5.61 21.21 -1.81
CA ILE A 193 6.69 20.66 -2.62
C ILE A 193 8.06 20.97 -1.99
N GLU A 194 8.24 22.19 -1.50
CA GLU A 194 9.45 22.59 -0.78
C GLU A 194 9.69 21.71 0.46
N ILE A 195 8.66 21.52 1.28
CA ILE A 195 8.72 20.66 2.49
C ILE A 195 9.11 19.22 2.13
N LEU A 196 8.51 18.67 1.07
CA LEU A 196 8.78 17.30 0.64
C LEU A 196 10.19 17.13 0.04
N LYS A 197 10.79 18.18 -0.51
CA LYS A 197 12.19 18.18 -1.00
C LYS A 197 13.20 18.29 0.14
N ASN A 198 12.91 19.15 1.12
CA ASN A 198 13.84 19.44 2.22
C ASN A 198 13.77 18.40 3.34
N GLY A 199 12.70 17.59 3.37
CA GLY A 199 12.69 16.29 4.03
C GLY A 199 12.41 16.29 5.54
N SER A 200 11.97 17.40 6.13
CA SER A 200 11.55 17.39 7.54
C SER A 200 10.31 18.22 7.81
N LEU A 201 9.22 17.55 8.22
CA LEU A 201 8.02 18.25 8.70
C LEU A 201 8.25 19.00 10.01
N LYS A 202 9.23 18.60 10.82
CA LYS A 202 9.57 19.32 12.06
C LYS A 202 10.12 20.71 11.75
N GLN A 203 11.02 20.82 10.77
CA GLN A 203 11.56 22.11 10.35
C GLN A 203 10.47 22.99 9.75
N ALA A 204 9.66 22.44 8.85
CA ALA A 204 8.52 23.14 8.28
C ALA A 204 7.54 23.67 9.35
N LEU A 205 7.33 22.90 10.42
CA LEU A 205 6.48 23.31 11.53
C LEU A 205 7.03 24.53 12.27
N GLU A 206 8.35 24.67 12.44
CA GLU A 206 8.96 25.85 13.07
C GLU A 206 8.68 27.13 12.29
N GLU A 207 8.69 27.06 10.95
CA GLU A 207 8.41 28.19 10.07
C GLU A 207 6.91 28.56 10.03
N LEU A 208 6.05 27.55 10.16
CA LEU A 208 4.60 27.66 9.97
C LEU A 208 3.81 27.69 11.28
N LYS A 209 4.45 27.94 12.44
CA LYS A 209 3.74 27.96 13.73
C LYS A 209 2.62 29.01 13.73
N ILE A 210 1.52 28.65 14.38
CA ILE A 210 0.37 29.54 14.67
C ILE A 210 0.83 30.63 15.63
#